data_AF-A0A368BHV8-F1
#
_entry.id   AF-A0A368BHV8-F1
#
_cell.length_a   1.000
_cell.length_b   1.000
_cell.length_c   1.000
_cell.angle_alpha   90.00
_cell.angle_beta   90.00
_cell.angle_gamma   90.00
#
_symmetry.space_group_name_H-M   'P 1'
#
loop_
_entity.id
_entity.type
_entity.pdbx_description
1 polymer ?
#
loop_
_entity_poly.entity_id
_entity_poly.type
_entity_poly.pdbx_seq_one_letter_code
_entity_poly.pdbx_strand_id
1 'polypeptide(L)'
;MAVKTQIQKTTRTPEGDRKNLDLAISGINKQFGPGALMRLGEATKMEIDVISTGSIAIDLALGIGGLPRGRICEIYGPESSGKTTFCLSAIAQAQKEGGNAVFIDVEHSLDPRYAKTVGVDLDNLMVSQPESGEDALNITETLIRSGAVDLIVVDSVAALVSKNELDGQMGDTTVGLQARMMSQAMRRLTGAISKSQCVVLFTNQIREKIGVMFGSPETQPGGRALKFFSSVRMDIRRIGQIKESNGKVVGNRTRIKIVKNKVAPPFTESEFDIMYSEGISHSGSLVDLGVEHKILEKKGSWISYKGEMIGQGREAAKQHIKDTPELANELTALIMEMVHPKAGESLTGESQEETPDPAK
;
A
#
# COMPACT_ATOMS: atom_id res chain seq x y z
N MET A 1 -5.49 4.20 68.79
CA MET A 1 -5.89 5.43 68.08
C MET A 1 -5.53 5.27 66.61
N ALA A 2 -6.51 5.15 65.72
CA ALA A 2 -6.27 5.06 64.27
C ALA A 2 -6.52 6.44 63.66
N VAL A 3 -5.47 7.05 63.09
CA VAL A 3 -5.57 8.32 62.35
C VAL A 3 -6.24 8.01 61.02
N LYS A 4 -7.53 8.37 60.90
CA LYS A 4 -8.22 8.39 59.61
C LYS A 4 -7.70 9.59 58.82
N THR A 5 -6.80 9.33 57.86
CA THR A 5 -6.44 10.32 56.84
C THR A 5 -7.67 10.58 55.96
N GLN A 6 -8.37 11.68 56.21
CA GLN A 6 -9.43 12.14 55.32
C GLN A 6 -8.80 12.60 54.01
N ILE A 7 -9.05 11.85 52.93
CA ILE A 7 -8.76 12.30 51.57
C ILE A 7 -9.72 13.47 51.30
N GLN A 8 -9.22 14.70 51.39
CA GLN A 8 -9.96 15.88 50.95
C GLN A 8 -10.22 15.73 49.44
N LYS A 9 -11.49 15.57 49.06
CA LYS A 9 -11.91 15.68 47.66
C LYS A 9 -11.77 17.15 47.25
N THR A 10 -10.69 17.48 46.57
CA THR A 10 -10.49 18.80 45.97
C THR A 10 -11.59 19.03 44.93
N THR A 11 -12.39 20.08 45.12
CA THR A 11 -13.45 20.46 44.18
C THR A 11 -12.81 20.86 42.85
N ARG A 12 -12.96 20.01 41.83
CA ARG A 12 -12.46 20.29 40.47
C ARG A 12 -13.24 21.43 39.87
N THR A 13 -12.54 22.45 39.38
CA THR A 13 -13.14 23.52 38.58
C THR A 13 -12.63 23.39 37.14
N PRO A 14 -13.48 23.58 36.12
CA PRO A 14 -13.06 23.43 34.72
C PRO A 14 -11.84 24.28 34.33
N GLU A 15 -11.74 25.48 34.94
CA GLU A 15 -10.66 26.44 34.67
C GLU A 15 -9.34 26.04 35.35
N GLY A 16 -9.40 25.56 36.60
CA GLY A 16 -8.24 25.01 37.31
C GLY A 16 -7.71 23.71 36.68
N ASP A 17 -8.62 22.84 36.24
CA ASP A 17 -8.28 21.61 35.52
C ASP A 17 -7.60 21.91 34.19
N ARG A 18 -8.07 22.94 33.44
CA ARG A 18 -7.44 23.35 32.17
C ARG A 18 -6.01 23.83 32.38
N LYS A 19 -5.77 24.69 33.37
CA LYS A 19 -4.42 25.20 33.69
C LYS A 19 -3.46 24.08 34.13
N ASN A 20 -3.94 23.17 34.98
CA ASN A 20 -3.16 22.00 35.41
C ASN A 20 -2.85 21.06 34.25
N LEU A 21 -3.80 20.88 33.34
CA LEU A 21 -3.62 20.08 32.13
C LEU A 21 -2.60 20.70 31.18
N ASP A 22 -2.64 22.03 30.97
CA ASP A 22 -1.68 22.72 30.11
C ASP A 22 -0.25 22.68 30.69
N LEU A 23 -0.10 22.78 32.01
CA LEU A 23 1.18 22.57 32.71
C LEU A 23 1.69 21.14 32.55
N ALA A 24 0.80 20.14 32.69
CA ALA A 24 1.15 18.74 32.49
C ALA A 24 1.56 18.47 31.03
N ILE A 25 0.84 19.01 30.05
CA ILE A 25 1.18 18.94 28.62
C ILE A 25 2.55 19.56 28.37
N SER A 26 2.82 20.75 28.90
CA SER A 26 4.13 21.41 28.77
C SER A 26 5.25 20.60 29.43
N GLY A 27 5.01 20.05 30.62
CA GLY A 27 5.97 19.18 31.32
C GLY A 27 6.29 17.91 30.53
N ILE A 28 5.27 17.25 29.98
CA ILE A 28 5.42 16.05 29.15
C ILE A 28 6.17 16.39 27.86
N ASN A 29 5.81 17.46 27.15
CA ASN A 29 6.51 17.85 25.92
C ASN A 29 7.96 18.29 26.19
N LYS A 30 8.26 18.90 27.35
CA LYS A 30 9.63 19.21 27.74
C LYS A 30 10.46 17.95 28.03
N GLN A 31 9.86 16.93 28.64
CA GLN A 31 10.54 15.70 29.04
C GLN A 31 10.68 14.70 27.88
N PHE A 32 9.67 14.58 27.03
CA PHE A 32 9.57 13.53 26.01
C PHE A 32 9.67 14.06 24.57
N GLY A 33 9.83 15.37 24.40
CA GLY A 33 9.97 16.04 23.12
C GLY A 33 8.70 16.77 22.68
N PRO A 34 8.82 17.80 21.81
CA PRO A 34 7.67 18.52 21.29
C PRO A 34 6.72 17.57 20.55
N GLY A 35 5.43 17.64 20.89
CA GLY A 35 4.40 16.79 20.30
C GLY A 35 4.20 15.42 20.96
N ALA A 36 4.90 15.13 22.07
CA ALA A 36 4.70 13.90 22.84
C ALA A 36 3.27 13.79 23.44
N LEU A 37 2.64 14.92 23.77
CA LEU A 37 1.23 14.99 24.13
C LEU A 37 0.61 16.25 23.50
N MET A 38 -0.44 16.04 22.70
CA MET A 38 -1.16 17.10 21.99
C MET A 38 -2.67 16.87 22.08
N ARG A 39 -3.46 17.93 21.97
CA ARG A 39 -4.92 17.80 21.81
C ARG A 39 -5.22 17.40 20.37
N LEU A 40 -6.09 16.42 20.19
CA LEU A 40 -6.42 15.90 18.85
C LEU A 40 -7.02 16.98 17.92
N GLY A 41 -7.73 17.97 18.46
CA GLY A 41 -8.27 19.10 17.69
C GLY A 41 -7.25 20.20 17.37
N GLU A 42 -6.11 20.24 18.06
CA GLU A 42 -4.97 21.13 17.75
C GLU A 42 -3.99 20.48 16.78
N ALA A 43 -4.06 19.15 16.60
CA ALA A 43 -3.53 18.49 15.44
C ALA A 43 -4.42 18.83 14.24
N THR A 44 -4.31 20.08 13.74
CA THR A 44 -4.83 20.48 12.43
C THR A 44 -4.53 19.36 11.45
N LYS A 45 -5.58 18.84 10.78
CA LYS A 45 -5.55 17.80 9.75
C LYS A 45 -4.13 17.30 9.52
N MET A 46 -3.73 16.20 10.17
CA MET A 46 -2.52 15.51 9.74
C MET A 46 -2.80 15.05 8.31
N GLU A 47 -2.53 15.92 7.34
CA GLU A 47 -2.44 15.57 5.93
C GLU A 47 -1.30 14.56 5.90
N ILE A 48 -1.69 13.30 5.75
CA ILE A 48 -0.74 12.21 5.70
C ILE A 48 -0.09 12.34 4.33
N ASP A 49 1.19 12.67 4.34
CA ASP A 49 1.99 12.71 3.13
C ASP A 49 2.04 11.31 2.50
N VAL A 50 2.12 11.25 1.17
CA VAL A 50 1.97 10.01 0.41
C VAL A 50 3.04 9.84 -0.66
N ILE A 51 3.19 8.62 -1.15
CA ILE A 51 3.89 8.30 -2.40
C ILE A 51 2.85 7.72 -3.36
N SER A 52 2.68 8.30 -4.54
CA SER A 52 1.76 7.77 -5.56
C SER A 52 2.13 6.32 -5.91
N THR A 53 1.13 5.50 -6.20
CA THR A 53 1.34 4.14 -6.71
C THR A 53 1.64 4.10 -8.21
N GLY A 54 1.52 5.24 -8.89
CA GLY A 54 1.59 5.36 -10.36
C GLY A 54 0.28 5.02 -11.06
N SER A 55 -0.76 4.67 -10.30
CA SER A 55 -2.10 4.38 -10.82
C SER A 55 -3.13 5.24 -10.12
N ILE A 56 -3.78 6.12 -10.88
CA ILE A 56 -4.88 6.95 -10.37
C ILE A 56 -6.01 6.09 -9.77
N ALA A 57 -6.29 4.92 -10.35
CA ALA A 57 -7.31 4.02 -9.84
C ALA A 57 -6.98 3.48 -8.45
N ILE A 58 -5.71 3.12 -8.21
CA ILE A 58 -5.26 2.61 -6.91
C ILE A 58 -5.11 3.74 -5.90
N ASP A 59 -4.60 4.90 -6.32
CA ASP A 59 -4.44 6.08 -5.48
C ASP A 59 -5.79 6.58 -4.96
N LEU A 60 -6.82 6.56 -5.81
CA LEU A 60 -8.21 6.78 -5.40
C LEU A 60 -8.68 5.67 -4.47
N ALA A 61 -8.48 4.39 -4.78
CA ALA A 61 -8.92 3.29 -3.91
C ALA A 61 -8.31 3.41 -2.49
N LEU A 62 -7.08 3.89 -2.37
CA LEU A 62 -6.43 4.16 -1.09
C LEU A 62 -7.06 5.30 -0.30
N GLY A 63 -7.79 6.21 -0.97
CA GLY A 63 -8.59 7.29 -0.38
C GLY A 63 -7.79 8.51 0.09
N ILE A 64 -6.46 8.42 0.07
CA ILE A 64 -5.55 9.52 0.41
C ILE A 64 -4.58 9.86 -0.73
N GLY A 65 -4.77 9.28 -1.92
CA GLY A 65 -3.96 9.58 -3.10
C GLY A 65 -2.64 8.81 -3.21
N GLY A 66 -2.36 7.83 -2.35
CA GLY A 66 -1.15 7.02 -2.44
C GLY A 66 -0.82 6.23 -1.17
N LEU A 67 0.39 5.68 -1.13
CA LEU A 67 0.93 4.95 0.02
C LEU A 67 1.30 5.93 1.13
N PRO A 68 0.79 5.77 2.37
CA PRO A 68 1.02 6.72 3.45
C PRO A 68 2.46 6.67 3.97
N ARG A 69 3.15 7.82 3.94
CA ARG A 69 4.49 8.01 4.51
C ARG A 69 4.51 7.74 6.01
N GLY A 70 5.64 7.22 6.48
CA GLY A 70 5.85 6.82 7.87
C GLY A 70 5.01 5.61 8.30
N ARG A 71 4.55 4.77 7.36
CA ARG A 71 3.74 3.57 7.66
C ARG A 71 4.28 2.30 7.02
N ILE A 72 3.88 1.18 7.62
CA ILE A 72 4.04 -0.16 7.05
C ILE A 72 2.83 -0.44 6.14
N CYS A 73 3.08 -0.91 4.93
CA CYS A 73 2.09 -1.38 3.97
C CYS A 73 2.37 -2.85 3.61
N GLU A 74 1.34 -3.61 3.28
CA GLU A 74 1.48 -4.98 2.78
C GLU A 74 0.69 -5.14 1.48
N ILE A 75 1.33 -5.68 0.45
CA ILE A 75 0.65 -6.18 -0.75
C ILE A 75 0.80 -7.69 -0.82
N TYR A 76 -0.31 -8.41 -0.96
CA TYR A 76 -0.30 -9.87 -1.04
C TYR A 76 -1.24 -10.36 -2.13
N GLY A 77 -0.99 -11.56 -2.64
CA GLY A 77 -1.75 -12.10 -3.75
C GLY A 77 -1.13 -13.36 -4.32
N PRO A 78 -1.81 -14.05 -5.25
CA PRO A 78 -1.29 -15.22 -5.94
C PRO A 78 0.03 -14.92 -6.69
N GLU A 79 0.73 -15.95 -7.13
CA GLU A 79 1.84 -15.78 -8.06
C GLU A 79 1.40 -15.06 -9.34
N SER A 80 2.31 -14.28 -9.94
CA SER A 80 2.03 -13.53 -11.18
C SER A 80 0.82 -12.57 -11.13
N SER A 81 0.36 -12.19 -9.94
CA SER A 81 -0.72 -11.21 -9.73
C SER A 81 -0.30 -9.75 -9.96
N GLY A 82 1.00 -9.48 -10.03
CA GLY A 82 1.55 -8.13 -10.22
C GLY A 82 2.12 -7.45 -8.98
N LYS A 83 2.33 -8.17 -7.86
CA LYS A 83 2.93 -7.64 -6.62
C LYS A 83 4.24 -6.88 -6.87
N THR A 84 5.20 -7.51 -7.54
CA THR A 84 6.50 -6.90 -7.83
C THR A 84 6.36 -5.73 -8.80
N THR A 85 5.49 -5.82 -9.83
CA THR A 85 5.20 -4.68 -10.72
C THR A 85 4.64 -3.48 -9.95
N PHE A 86 3.72 -3.70 -9.00
CA PHE A 86 3.20 -2.65 -8.14
C PHE A 86 4.32 -2.00 -7.30
N CYS A 87 5.21 -2.81 -6.73
CA CYS A 87 6.35 -2.30 -5.97
C CYS A 87 7.30 -1.48 -6.84
N LEU A 88 7.62 -1.95 -8.05
CA LEU A 88 8.45 -1.22 -9.01
C LEU A 88 7.79 0.09 -9.46
N SER A 89 6.47 0.11 -9.62
CA SER A 89 5.72 1.33 -9.93
C SER A 89 5.83 2.35 -8.79
N ALA A 90 5.64 1.92 -7.53
CA ALA A 90 5.79 2.79 -6.36
C ALA A 90 7.23 3.32 -6.22
N ILE A 91 8.25 2.49 -6.51
CA ILE A 91 9.66 2.90 -6.56
C ILE A 91 9.87 3.98 -7.62
N ALA A 92 9.36 3.78 -8.83
CA ALA A 92 9.49 4.75 -9.91
C ALA A 92 8.84 6.09 -9.54
N GLN A 93 7.71 6.10 -8.82
CA GLN A 93 7.10 7.36 -8.34
C GLN A 93 7.93 8.02 -7.25
N ALA A 94 8.42 7.26 -6.25
CA ALA A 94 9.29 7.81 -5.21
C ALA A 94 10.55 8.46 -5.80
N GLN A 95 11.17 7.83 -6.80
CA GLN A 95 12.35 8.38 -7.50
C GLN A 95 12.01 9.62 -8.32
N LYS A 96 10.84 9.69 -8.98
CA LYS A 96 10.39 10.88 -9.72
C LYS A 96 10.21 12.10 -8.82
N GLU A 97 9.83 11.88 -7.56
CA GLU A 97 9.76 12.93 -6.52
C GLU A 97 11.14 13.33 -5.97
N GLY A 98 12.22 12.73 -6.46
CA GLY A 98 13.59 12.94 -5.98
C GLY A 98 13.93 12.16 -4.71
N GLY A 99 13.06 11.23 -4.29
CA GLY A 99 13.24 10.40 -3.12
C GLY A 99 14.12 9.18 -3.37
N ASN A 100 14.68 8.63 -2.29
CA ASN A 100 15.51 7.42 -2.33
C ASN A 100 14.66 6.17 -2.10
N ALA A 101 14.85 5.16 -2.95
CA ALA A 101 14.18 3.88 -2.84
C ALA A 101 15.17 2.73 -2.66
N VAL A 102 14.79 1.75 -1.85
CA VAL A 102 15.56 0.52 -1.63
C VAL A 102 14.70 -0.71 -1.89
N PHE A 103 15.25 -1.69 -2.60
CA PHE A 103 14.64 -2.99 -2.82
C PHE A 103 15.42 -4.08 -2.07
N ILE A 104 14.79 -4.68 -1.07
CA ILE A 104 15.33 -5.84 -0.35
C ILE A 104 14.81 -7.09 -1.07
N ASP A 105 15.63 -7.64 -1.97
CA ASP A 105 15.33 -8.78 -2.83
C ASP A 105 15.75 -10.07 -2.15
N VAL A 106 14.86 -10.62 -1.34
CA VAL A 106 15.05 -11.90 -0.63
C VAL A 106 14.65 -13.07 -1.54
N GLU A 107 13.79 -12.85 -2.54
CA GLU A 107 13.42 -13.87 -3.53
C GLU A 107 14.46 -14.04 -4.66
N HIS A 108 15.46 -13.15 -4.75
CA HIS A 108 16.47 -13.12 -5.82
C HIS A 108 15.86 -13.10 -7.23
N SER A 109 14.74 -12.39 -7.39
CA SER A 109 13.87 -12.47 -8.58
C SER A 109 13.71 -11.16 -9.34
N LEU A 110 14.38 -10.08 -8.92
CA LEU A 110 14.30 -8.78 -9.57
C LEU A 110 14.97 -8.80 -10.96
N ASP A 111 14.21 -8.52 -12.03
CA ASP A 111 14.75 -8.28 -13.38
C ASP A 111 14.98 -6.78 -13.63
N PRO A 112 16.24 -6.30 -13.71
CA PRO A 112 16.54 -4.88 -13.96
C PRO A 112 15.96 -4.35 -15.26
N ARG A 113 15.86 -5.18 -16.32
CA ARG A 113 15.31 -4.74 -17.61
C ARG A 113 13.83 -4.42 -17.47
N TYR A 114 13.09 -5.26 -16.75
CA TYR A 114 11.67 -5.01 -16.50
C TYR A 114 11.47 -3.83 -15.56
N ALA A 115 12.30 -3.68 -14.52
CA ALA A 115 12.27 -2.50 -13.66
C ALA A 115 12.44 -1.20 -14.46
N LYS A 116 13.39 -1.16 -15.40
CA LYS A 116 13.56 -0.03 -16.32
C LYS A 116 12.32 0.21 -17.20
N THR A 117 11.68 -0.85 -17.70
CA THR A 117 10.43 -0.76 -18.46
C THR A 117 9.29 -0.11 -17.66
N VAL A 118 9.20 -0.40 -16.35
CA VAL A 118 8.22 0.22 -15.43
C VAL A 118 8.58 1.68 -15.10
N GLY A 119 9.79 2.13 -15.44
CA GLY A 119 10.26 3.50 -15.24
C GLY A 119 11.10 3.70 -13.99
N VAL A 120 11.64 2.62 -13.41
CA VAL A 120 12.61 2.69 -12.30
C VAL A 120 13.94 3.24 -12.83
N ASP A 121 14.50 4.19 -12.09
CA ASP A 121 15.87 4.64 -12.27
C ASP A 121 16.83 3.62 -11.65
N LEU A 122 17.45 2.81 -12.50
CA LEU A 122 18.36 1.73 -12.09
C LEU A 122 19.67 2.25 -11.51
N ASP A 123 20.12 3.45 -11.89
CA ASP A 123 21.40 3.98 -11.44
C ASP A 123 21.32 4.41 -9.97
N ASN A 124 20.13 4.82 -9.52
CA ASN A 124 19.86 5.27 -8.16
C ASN A 124 19.07 4.26 -7.30
N LEU A 125 18.60 3.15 -7.88
CA LEU A 125 17.93 2.11 -7.09
C LEU A 125 18.95 1.31 -6.27
N MET A 126 18.84 1.39 -4.95
CA MET A 126 19.61 0.54 -4.05
C MET A 126 18.96 -0.85 -3.94
N VAL A 127 19.75 -1.91 -4.14
CA VAL A 127 19.28 -3.30 -4.01
C VAL A 127 20.11 -4.00 -2.94
N SER A 128 19.44 -4.73 -2.05
CA SER A 128 20.07 -5.61 -1.07
C SER A 128 19.56 -7.03 -1.25
N GLN A 129 20.47 -7.99 -1.33
CA GLN A 129 20.18 -9.42 -1.42
C GLN A 129 20.72 -10.13 -0.17
N PRO A 130 19.98 -10.08 0.95
CA PRO A 130 20.44 -10.61 2.22
C PRO A 130 20.41 -12.14 2.25
N GLU A 131 21.32 -12.75 2.99
CA GLU A 131 21.39 -14.21 3.14
C GLU A 131 20.32 -14.78 4.08
N SER A 132 19.79 -13.97 5.01
CA SER A 132 18.80 -14.38 5.99
C SER A 132 17.72 -13.34 6.24
N GLY A 133 16.58 -13.78 6.78
CA GLY A 133 15.47 -12.93 7.18
C GLY A 133 15.85 -11.95 8.28
N GLU A 134 16.69 -12.35 9.24
CA GLU A 134 17.20 -11.43 10.26
C GLU A 134 18.06 -10.32 9.64
N ASP A 135 18.95 -10.66 8.70
CA ASP A 135 19.79 -9.67 8.03
C ASP A 135 18.94 -8.71 7.19
N ALA A 136 17.97 -9.22 6.44
CA ALA A 136 17.01 -8.41 5.68
C ALA A 136 16.31 -7.36 6.56
N LEU A 137 15.83 -7.77 7.72
CA LEU A 137 15.09 -6.89 8.65
C LEU A 137 16.02 -5.91 9.39
N ASN A 138 17.26 -6.31 9.71
CA ASN A 138 18.26 -5.42 10.32
C ASN A 138 18.76 -4.36 9.32
N ILE A 139 18.97 -4.73 8.06
CA ILE A 139 19.31 -3.81 6.97
C ILE A 139 18.17 -2.80 6.79
N THR A 140 16.94 -3.29 6.70
CA THR A 140 15.72 -2.46 6.64
C THR A 140 15.69 -1.46 7.80
N GLU A 141 15.89 -1.90 9.04
CA GLU A 141 15.89 -1.01 10.20
C GLU A 141 16.99 0.07 10.12
N THR A 142 18.19 -0.32 9.70
CA THR A 142 19.33 0.60 9.60
C THR A 142 19.05 1.70 8.58
N LEU A 143 18.50 1.33 7.42
CA LEU A 143 18.12 2.26 6.36
C LEU A 143 17.01 3.22 6.83
N ILE A 144 15.98 2.72 7.52
CA ILE A 144 14.93 3.57 8.09
C ILE A 144 15.51 4.56 9.10
N ARG A 145 16.42 4.10 9.96
CA ARG A 145 17.04 4.96 10.99
C ARG A 145 18.00 6.01 10.43
N SER A 146 18.51 5.81 9.21
CA SER A 146 19.32 6.83 8.52
C SER A 146 18.50 8.10 8.21
N GLY A 147 17.17 7.97 8.07
CA GLY A 147 16.29 9.06 7.66
C GLY A 147 16.44 9.51 6.21
N ALA A 148 17.26 8.81 5.41
CA ALA A 148 17.57 9.17 4.03
C ALA A 148 16.76 8.40 2.98
N VAL A 149 15.89 7.47 3.38
CA VAL A 149 15.13 6.58 2.49
C VAL A 149 13.64 6.86 2.58
N ASP A 150 13.00 7.06 1.43
CA ASP A 150 11.58 7.39 1.30
C ASP A 150 10.73 6.13 1.17
N LEU A 151 11.21 5.12 0.43
CA LEU A 151 10.51 3.86 0.20
C LEU A 151 11.45 2.66 0.32
N ILE A 152 11.06 1.68 1.13
CA ILE A 152 11.71 0.38 1.19
C ILE A 152 10.71 -0.70 0.79
N VAL A 153 11.05 -1.50 -0.20
CA VAL A 153 10.32 -2.71 -0.58
C VAL A 153 11.04 -3.92 0.00
N VAL A 154 10.29 -4.83 0.63
CA VAL A 154 10.80 -6.14 1.07
C VAL A 154 10.06 -7.23 0.32
N ASP A 155 10.75 -7.85 -0.65
CA ASP A 155 10.21 -8.88 -1.55
C ASP A 155 10.93 -10.22 -1.29
N SER A 156 10.36 -11.19 -0.57
CA SER A 156 9.04 -11.20 0.09
C SER A 156 9.11 -11.73 1.51
N VAL A 157 8.03 -11.52 2.27
CA VAL A 157 7.89 -12.06 3.63
C VAL A 157 8.00 -13.58 3.65
N ALA A 158 7.53 -14.27 2.60
CA ALA A 158 7.60 -15.72 2.52
C ALA A 158 9.04 -16.23 2.50
N ALA A 159 9.96 -15.46 1.93
CA ALA A 159 11.38 -15.77 1.80
C ALA A 159 12.23 -15.30 2.99
N LEU A 160 11.66 -14.64 4.00
CA LEU A 160 12.37 -14.27 5.23
C LEU A 160 12.62 -15.50 6.11
N VAL A 161 13.60 -16.32 5.74
CA VAL A 161 14.00 -17.55 6.45
C VAL A 161 14.99 -17.20 7.56
N SER A 162 14.83 -17.77 8.75
CA SER A 162 15.74 -17.49 9.86
C SER A 162 17.12 -18.13 9.66
N LYS A 163 18.20 -17.52 10.16
CA LYS A 163 19.55 -18.15 10.15
C LYS A 163 19.54 -19.58 10.70
N ASN A 164 18.86 -19.78 11.82
CA ASN A 164 18.73 -21.10 12.44
C ASN A 164 18.08 -22.15 11.51
N GLU A 165 17.18 -21.71 10.63
CA GLU A 165 16.52 -22.60 9.66
C GLU A 165 17.40 -22.84 8.43
N LEU A 166 18.20 -21.86 8.01
CA LEU A 166 19.18 -22.00 6.94
C LEU A 166 20.34 -22.93 7.32
N ASP A 167 20.82 -22.84 8.56
CA ASP A 167 21.91 -23.67 9.10
C ASP A 167 21.43 -25.09 9.50
N GLY A 168 20.11 -25.28 9.59
CA GLY A 168 19.48 -26.54 9.94
C GLY A 168 19.47 -27.56 8.80
N GLN A 169 19.03 -28.78 9.10
CA GLN A 169 18.85 -29.83 8.10
C GLN A 169 17.41 -29.87 7.58
N MET A 170 17.25 -30.32 6.33
CA MET A 170 15.91 -30.57 5.78
C MET A 170 15.17 -31.59 6.63
N GLY A 171 14.00 -31.20 7.16
CA GLY A 171 13.19 -32.02 8.06
C GLY A 171 13.27 -31.61 9.54
N ASP A 172 14.17 -30.69 9.88
CA ASP A 172 14.21 -30.11 11.22
C ASP A 172 12.91 -29.33 11.51
N THR A 173 12.44 -29.45 12.76
CA THR A 173 11.17 -28.82 13.17
C THR A 173 11.40 -27.35 13.54
N THR A 174 11.11 -26.44 12.62
CA THR A 174 11.29 -24.97 12.79
C THR A 174 9.95 -24.24 13.00
N VAL A 175 9.10 -24.76 13.89
CA VAL A 175 7.73 -24.24 14.06
C VAL A 175 7.73 -22.81 14.61
N GLY A 176 7.24 -21.87 13.80
CA GLY A 176 6.92 -20.51 14.23
C GLY A 176 8.11 -19.56 14.37
N LEU A 177 9.32 -19.95 13.95
CA LEU A 177 10.50 -19.08 13.99
C LEU A 177 10.27 -17.78 13.21
N GLN A 178 9.82 -17.89 11.96
CA GLN A 178 9.51 -16.74 11.11
C GLN A 178 8.45 -15.81 11.74
N ALA A 179 7.39 -16.36 12.33
CA ALA A 179 6.34 -15.57 12.99
C ALA A 179 6.87 -14.78 14.21
N ARG A 180 7.78 -15.37 14.99
CA ARG A 180 8.43 -14.72 16.13
C ARG A 180 9.37 -13.60 15.67
N MET A 181 10.19 -13.88 14.65
CA MET A 181 11.07 -12.90 14.02
C MET A 181 10.28 -11.68 13.52
N MET A 182 9.23 -11.91 12.73
CA MET A 182 8.34 -10.84 12.25
C MET A 182 7.72 -10.04 13.40
N SER A 183 7.25 -10.71 14.46
CA SER A 183 6.68 -10.03 15.64
C SER A 183 7.69 -9.15 16.38
N GLN A 184 8.97 -9.54 16.42
CA GLN A 184 10.03 -8.73 17.00
C GLN A 184 10.39 -7.56 16.09
N ALA A 185 10.56 -7.80 14.79
CA ALA A 185 10.90 -6.78 13.81
C ALA A 185 9.82 -5.69 13.74
N MET A 186 8.53 -6.05 13.62
CA MET A 186 7.45 -5.07 13.52
C MET A 186 7.40 -4.13 14.73
N ARG A 187 7.66 -4.65 15.94
CA ARG A 187 7.74 -3.83 17.17
C ARG A 187 8.89 -2.82 17.15
N ARG A 188 10.04 -3.21 16.59
CA ARG A 188 11.23 -2.33 16.47
C ARG A 188 11.04 -1.29 15.38
N LEU A 189 10.56 -1.72 14.21
CA LEU A 189 10.45 -0.91 13.01
C LEU A 189 9.39 0.20 13.13
N THR A 190 8.23 -0.08 13.73
CA THR A 190 7.09 0.87 13.74
C THR A 190 7.47 2.28 14.23
N GLY A 191 8.22 2.36 15.34
CA GLY A 191 8.64 3.65 15.89
C GLY A 191 9.68 4.37 15.02
N ALA A 192 10.57 3.64 14.33
CA ALA A 192 11.57 4.22 13.44
C ALA A 192 10.95 4.69 12.12
N ILE A 193 10.03 3.92 11.57
CA ILE A 193 9.28 4.23 10.33
C ILE A 193 8.49 5.52 10.53
N SER A 194 7.74 5.64 11.63
CA SER A 194 6.94 6.85 11.90
C SER A 194 7.78 8.11 12.05
N LYS A 195 9.05 8.02 12.47
CA LYS A 195 9.94 9.18 12.65
C LYS A 195 10.63 9.59 11.36
N SER A 196 11.00 8.62 10.53
CA SER A 196 11.71 8.84 9.26
C SER A 196 10.79 9.22 8.11
N GLN A 197 9.46 9.05 8.27
CA GLN A 197 8.48 9.22 7.18
C GLN A 197 8.70 8.25 6.01
N CYS A 198 9.55 7.23 6.16
CA CYS A 198 9.73 6.16 5.18
C CYS A 198 8.44 5.31 5.04
N VAL A 199 8.06 4.98 3.81
CA VAL A 199 7.10 3.92 3.51
C VAL A 199 7.84 2.59 3.48
N VAL A 200 7.35 1.59 4.22
CA VAL A 200 7.89 0.22 4.14
C VAL A 200 6.81 -0.70 3.58
N LEU A 201 7.04 -1.20 2.37
CA LEU A 201 6.11 -2.05 1.62
C LEU A 201 6.60 -3.50 1.62
N PHE A 202 5.87 -4.37 2.30
CA PHE A 202 6.13 -5.81 2.27
C PHE A 202 5.30 -6.47 1.18
N THR A 203 5.92 -7.34 0.38
CA THR A 203 5.17 -8.28 -0.46
C THR A 203 4.95 -9.58 0.32
N ASN A 204 3.83 -10.25 0.04
CA ASN A 204 3.54 -11.54 0.64
C ASN A 204 2.81 -12.47 -0.33
N GLN A 205 2.95 -13.77 -0.08
CA GLN A 205 2.29 -14.81 -0.86
C GLN A 205 1.04 -15.31 -0.15
N ILE A 206 0.14 -15.94 -0.91
CA ILE A 206 -1.00 -16.67 -0.36
C ILE A 206 -0.62 -18.14 -0.23
N ARG A 207 -0.98 -18.74 0.90
CA ARG A 207 -0.97 -20.20 1.13
C ARG A 207 -2.35 -20.65 1.53
N GLU A 208 -2.61 -21.95 1.47
CA GLU A 208 -3.87 -22.52 1.93
C GLU A 208 -3.67 -23.26 3.27
N LYS A 209 -4.64 -23.12 4.17
CA LYS A 209 -4.72 -23.94 5.38
C LYS A 209 -5.46 -25.23 5.07
N ILE A 210 -4.75 -26.34 5.21
CA ILE A 210 -5.33 -27.68 5.08
C ILE A 210 -6.38 -27.87 6.20
N GLY A 211 -7.55 -28.40 5.83
CA GLY A 211 -8.60 -28.81 6.78
C GLY A 211 -9.61 -27.72 7.15
N VAL A 212 -9.62 -26.57 6.47
CA VAL A 212 -10.68 -25.57 6.62
C VAL A 212 -11.89 -25.97 5.76
N MET A 213 -13.01 -26.32 6.39
CA MET A 213 -14.27 -26.68 5.72
C MET A 213 -15.26 -25.51 5.61
N PHE A 214 -15.07 -24.44 6.39
CA PHE A 214 -15.93 -23.24 6.41
C PHE A 214 -15.09 -21.96 6.44
N GLY A 215 -15.49 -20.95 5.64
CA GLY A 215 -14.75 -19.70 5.46
C GLY A 215 -13.60 -19.81 4.46
N SER A 216 -12.79 -18.75 4.33
CA SER A 216 -11.66 -18.73 3.39
C SER A 216 -10.49 -19.60 3.90
N PRO A 217 -9.97 -20.54 3.09
CA PRO A 217 -8.79 -21.33 3.43
C PRO A 217 -7.48 -20.54 3.30
N GLU A 218 -7.52 -19.34 2.71
CA GLU A 218 -6.33 -18.55 2.43
C GLU A 218 -5.67 -18.01 3.71
N THR A 219 -4.35 -18.11 3.75
CA THR A 219 -3.48 -17.59 4.80
C THR A 219 -2.23 -16.98 4.20
N GLN A 220 -1.46 -16.26 5.01
CA GLN A 220 -0.18 -15.69 4.62
C GLN A 220 0.96 -16.22 5.51
N PRO A 221 2.18 -16.38 4.96
CA PRO A 221 3.43 -16.55 5.71
C PRO A 221 3.73 -15.39 6.67
N GLY A 222 4.69 -15.59 7.59
CA GLY A 222 5.13 -14.55 8.54
C GLY A 222 4.25 -14.35 9.78
N GLY A 223 3.25 -15.20 9.99
CA GLY A 223 2.36 -15.12 11.16
C GLY A 223 1.37 -13.95 11.09
N ARG A 224 0.95 -13.42 12.25
CA ARG A 224 -0.09 -12.38 12.34
C ARG A 224 0.44 -10.96 12.51
N ALA A 225 1.72 -10.79 12.85
CA ALA A 225 2.28 -9.49 13.23
C ALA A 225 2.08 -8.45 12.12
N LEU A 226 2.55 -8.74 10.90
CA LEU A 226 2.42 -7.83 9.76
C LEU A 226 0.97 -7.37 9.55
N LYS A 227 0.01 -8.30 9.62
CA LYS A 227 -1.42 -7.99 9.48
C LYS A 227 -1.90 -6.91 10.47
N PHE A 228 -1.40 -6.89 11.70
CA PHE A 228 -1.79 -5.91 12.72
C PHE A 228 -1.04 -4.58 12.57
N PHE A 229 0.25 -4.64 12.27
CA PHE A 229 1.13 -3.49 12.16
C PHE A 229 0.95 -2.70 10.86
N SER A 230 0.63 -3.35 9.73
CA SER A 230 0.36 -2.67 8.47
C SER A 230 -0.79 -1.67 8.62
N SER A 231 -0.60 -0.45 8.14
CA SER A 231 -1.66 0.57 8.06
C SER A 231 -2.56 0.33 6.87
N VAL A 232 -1.96 -0.10 5.75
CA VAL A 232 -2.67 -0.47 4.52
C VAL A 232 -2.33 -1.93 4.18
N ARG A 233 -3.35 -2.71 3.81
CA ARG A 233 -3.16 -4.05 3.24
C ARG A 233 -3.95 -4.15 1.95
N MET A 234 -3.31 -4.68 0.91
CA MET A 234 -3.82 -4.77 -0.44
C MET A 234 -3.81 -6.23 -0.90
N ASP A 235 -4.96 -6.72 -1.34
CA ASP A 235 -5.10 -8.02 -2.02
C ASP A 235 -5.09 -7.77 -3.53
N ILE A 236 -4.04 -8.21 -4.22
CA ILE A 236 -3.88 -8.04 -5.67
C ILE A 236 -4.09 -9.38 -6.39
N ARG A 237 -4.93 -9.39 -7.42
CA ARG A 237 -5.27 -10.59 -8.19
C ARG A 237 -5.31 -10.31 -9.68
N ARG A 238 -4.76 -11.23 -10.47
CA ARG A 238 -4.99 -11.27 -11.91
C ARG A 238 -6.39 -11.80 -12.17
N ILE A 239 -7.23 -11.03 -12.85
CA ILE A 239 -8.60 -11.40 -13.17
C ILE A 239 -8.80 -11.74 -14.66
N GLY A 240 -7.86 -11.35 -15.53
CA GLY A 240 -7.95 -11.65 -16.96
C GLY A 240 -6.64 -11.44 -17.72
N GLN A 241 -6.63 -11.87 -18.97
CA GLN A 241 -5.54 -11.61 -19.92
C GLN A 241 -5.97 -10.54 -20.92
N ILE A 242 -5.03 -9.66 -21.27
CA ILE A 242 -5.21 -8.66 -22.33
C ILE A 242 -4.50 -9.20 -23.57
N LYS A 243 -5.24 -9.31 -24.69
CA LYS A 243 -4.76 -9.89 -25.93
C LYS A 243 -4.90 -8.91 -27.10
N GLU A 244 -3.91 -8.90 -27.98
CA GLU A 244 -4.01 -8.26 -29.29
C GLU A 244 -4.91 -9.07 -30.23
N SER A 245 -5.32 -8.47 -31.36
CA SER A 245 -6.14 -9.12 -32.39
C SER A 245 -5.53 -10.39 -32.97
N ASN A 246 -4.19 -10.54 -32.91
CA ASN A 246 -3.44 -11.74 -33.34
C ASN A 246 -3.46 -12.88 -32.28
N GLY A 247 -4.07 -12.67 -31.11
CA GLY A 247 -4.13 -13.62 -30.00
C GLY A 247 -2.95 -13.57 -29.01
N LYS A 248 -1.93 -12.74 -29.27
CA LYS A 248 -0.77 -12.56 -28.38
C LYS A 248 -1.21 -11.89 -27.09
N VAL A 249 -0.81 -12.46 -25.94
CA VAL A 249 -1.04 -11.86 -24.62
C VAL A 249 -0.04 -10.73 -24.41
N VAL A 250 -0.54 -9.52 -24.17
CA VAL A 250 0.26 -8.30 -24.02
C VAL A 250 0.19 -7.68 -22.63
N GLY A 251 -0.70 -8.19 -21.79
CA GLY A 251 -0.84 -7.74 -20.42
C GLY A 251 -1.87 -8.55 -19.65
N ASN A 252 -2.11 -8.10 -18.43
CA ASN A 252 -3.02 -8.69 -17.48
C ASN A 252 -4.01 -7.65 -16.99
N ARG A 253 -5.29 -8.03 -16.95
CA ARG A 253 -6.30 -7.29 -16.20
C ARG A 253 -6.16 -7.70 -14.75
N THR A 254 -6.03 -6.72 -13.87
CA THR A 254 -5.71 -6.92 -12.45
C THR A 254 -6.71 -6.17 -11.59
N ARG A 255 -7.10 -6.78 -10.46
CA ARG A 255 -7.91 -6.16 -9.41
C ARG A 255 -7.06 -6.01 -8.15
N ILE A 256 -7.22 -4.89 -7.46
CA ILE A 256 -6.68 -4.70 -6.11
C ILE A 256 -7.81 -4.31 -5.15
N LYS A 257 -7.87 -4.98 -4.00
CA LYS A 257 -8.84 -4.71 -2.93
C LYS A 257 -8.10 -4.22 -1.69
N ILE A 258 -8.51 -3.09 -1.13
CA ILE A 258 -7.92 -2.52 0.07
C ILE A 258 -8.54 -3.19 1.31
N VAL A 259 -8.06 -4.38 1.65
CA VAL A 259 -8.62 -5.20 2.74
C VAL A 259 -8.37 -4.62 4.14
N LYS A 260 -7.47 -3.65 4.27
CA LYS A 260 -7.26 -2.88 5.50
C LYS A 260 -6.79 -1.48 5.14
N ASN A 261 -7.40 -0.48 5.76
CA ASN A 261 -6.98 0.91 5.63
C ASN A 261 -7.17 1.61 7.00
N LYS A 262 -6.09 2.17 7.56
CA LYS A 262 -6.11 2.94 8.82
C LYS A 262 -6.15 4.46 8.59
N VAL A 263 -6.08 4.90 7.35
CA VAL A 263 -5.89 6.32 6.98
C VAL A 263 -7.03 6.85 6.12
N ALA A 264 -7.81 5.96 5.52
CA ALA A 264 -9.04 6.24 4.77
C ALA A 264 -10.02 5.05 4.92
N PRO A 265 -11.25 5.15 4.38
CA PRO A 265 -12.19 4.04 4.35
C PRO A 265 -11.59 2.76 3.72
N PRO A 266 -11.75 1.59 4.34
CA PRO A 266 -11.28 0.32 3.78
C PRO A 266 -12.31 -0.31 2.82
N PHE A 267 -11.92 -1.45 2.23
CA PHE A 267 -12.73 -2.32 1.37
C PHE A 267 -13.12 -1.73 0.02
N THR A 268 -12.52 -0.61 -0.36
CA THR A 268 -12.50 -0.13 -1.73
C THR A 268 -11.75 -1.12 -2.63
N GLU A 269 -12.15 -1.17 -3.89
CA GLU A 269 -11.47 -1.94 -4.91
C GLU A 269 -11.35 -1.17 -6.22
N SER A 270 -10.34 -1.53 -7.01
CA SER A 270 -10.15 -0.99 -8.35
C SER A 270 -9.55 -2.05 -9.26
N GLU A 271 -9.98 -2.02 -10.51
CA GLU A 271 -9.38 -2.74 -11.62
C GLU A 271 -8.50 -1.83 -12.48
N PHE A 272 -7.40 -2.39 -12.96
CA PHE A 272 -6.44 -1.72 -13.82
C PHE A 272 -5.68 -2.73 -14.68
N ASP A 273 -4.95 -2.23 -15.66
CA ASP A 273 -4.16 -3.06 -16.55
C ASP A 273 -2.68 -3.02 -16.16
N ILE A 274 -2.07 -4.20 -16.15
CA ILE A 274 -0.61 -4.36 -16.12
C ILE A 274 -0.18 -4.80 -17.52
N MET A 275 0.48 -3.91 -18.24
CA MET A 275 1.01 -4.16 -19.58
C MET A 275 2.46 -4.59 -19.49
N TYR A 276 2.86 -5.60 -20.25
CA TYR A 276 4.25 -6.09 -20.21
C TYR A 276 5.27 -5.08 -20.77
N SER A 277 4.80 -4.10 -21.54
CA SER A 277 5.61 -3.06 -22.18
C SER A 277 5.76 -1.78 -21.37
N GLU A 278 4.96 -1.56 -20.32
CA GLU A 278 4.96 -0.27 -19.58
C GLU A 278 4.66 -0.41 -18.08
N GLY A 279 4.32 -1.60 -17.58
CA GLY A 279 3.87 -1.77 -16.19
C GLY A 279 2.41 -1.38 -16.01
N ILE A 280 2.08 -0.65 -14.95
CA ILE A 280 0.69 -0.24 -14.69
C ILE A 280 0.27 0.84 -15.69
N SER A 281 -0.80 0.58 -16.45
CA SER A 281 -1.24 1.45 -17.52
C SER A 281 -2.10 2.61 -17.00
N HIS A 282 -1.46 3.76 -16.82
CA HIS A 282 -2.14 5.00 -16.38
C HIS A 282 -3.29 5.43 -17.31
N SER A 283 -3.06 5.47 -18.63
CA SER A 283 -4.09 5.86 -19.59
C SER A 283 -5.29 4.91 -19.62
N GLY A 284 -5.06 3.61 -19.42
CA GLY A 284 -6.13 2.62 -19.28
C GLY A 284 -7.02 2.92 -18.06
N SER A 285 -6.43 3.28 -16.92
CA SER A 285 -7.20 3.70 -15.73
C SER A 285 -8.00 4.98 -15.96
N LEU A 286 -7.45 5.96 -16.71
CA LEU A 286 -8.19 7.19 -17.05
C LEU A 286 -9.41 6.92 -17.93
N VAL A 287 -9.29 6.01 -18.90
CA VAL A 287 -10.45 5.59 -19.72
C VAL A 287 -11.51 4.94 -18.84
N ASP A 288 -11.11 3.97 -18.02
CA ASP A 288 -12.05 3.18 -17.21
C ASP A 288 -12.78 4.06 -16.19
N LEU A 289 -12.04 4.86 -15.42
CA LEU A 289 -12.63 5.81 -14.46
C LEU A 289 -13.47 6.88 -15.16
N GLY A 290 -12.99 7.39 -16.29
CA GLY A 290 -13.68 8.42 -17.04
C GLY A 290 -15.05 7.94 -17.55
N VAL A 291 -15.13 6.70 -18.04
CA VAL A 291 -16.40 6.10 -18.47
C VAL A 291 -17.30 5.80 -17.28
N GLU A 292 -16.77 5.18 -16.22
CA GLU A 292 -17.55 4.79 -15.03
C GLU A 292 -18.20 6.00 -14.35
N HIS A 293 -17.43 7.09 -14.20
CA HIS A 293 -17.88 8.32 -13.56
C HIS A 293 -18.49 9.34 -14.54
N LYS A 294 -18.82 8.92 -15.77
CA LYS A 294 -19.52 9.74 -16.79
C LYS A 294 -18.78 11.03 -17.18
N ILE A 295 -17.47 11.05 -17.04
CA ILE A 295 -16.58 12.12 -17.53
C ILE A 295 -16.34 11.93 -19.04
N LEU A 296 -16.23 10.68 -19.46
CA LEU A 296 -16.18 10.24 -20.84
C LEU A 296 -17.54 9.68 -21.24
N GLU A 297 -18.09 10.15 -22.37
CA GLU A 297 -19.32 9.62 -22.92
C GLU A 297 -19.02 8.37 -23.76
N LYS A 298 -19.71 7.26 -23.48
CA LYS A 298 -19.64 6.03 -24.28
C LYS A 298 -20.96 5.80 -25.03
N LYS A 299 -20.93 5.86 -26.37
CA LYS A 299 -22.08 5.57 -27.25
C LYS A 299 -21.76 4.37 -28.14
N GLY A 300 -22.24 3.18 -27.75
CA GLY A 300 -21.83 1.93 -28.39
C GLY A 300 -20.35 1.65 -28.15
N SER A 301 -19.56 1.55 -29.22
CA SER A 301 -18.10 1.44 -29.14
C SER A 301 -17.38 2.80 -29.12
N TRP A 302 -18.06 3.91 -29.40
CA TRP A 302 -17.44 5.23 -29.47
C TRP A 302 -17.27 5.84 -28.08
N ILE A 303 -16.08 6.36 -27.80
CA ILE A 303 -15.76 7.09 -26.56
C ILE A 303 -15.44 8.54 -26.95
N SER A 304 -16.09 9.50 -26.29
CA SER A 304 -15.93 10.93 -26.54
C SER A 304 -15.74 11.71 -25.25
N TYR A 305 -15.00 12.81 -25.34
CA TYR A 305 -14.81 13.79 -24.28
C TYR A 305 -15.25 15.17 -24.79
N LYS A 306 -16.14 15.85 -24.05
CA LYS A 306 -16.69 17.17 -24.43
C LYS A 306 -17.24 17.25 -25.88
N GLY A 307 -17.81 16.16 -26.37
CA GLY A 307 -18.35 16.06 -27.73
C GLY A 307 -17.34 15.69 -28.82
N GLU A 308 -16.04 15.70 -28.52
CA GLU A 308 -15.00 15.22 -29.42
C GLU A 308 -14.73 13.74 -29.23
N MET A 309 -14.59 13.02 -30.34
CA MET A 309 -14.35 11.58 -30.32
C MET A 309 -12.88 11.29 -30.04
N ILE A 310 -12.60 10.61 -28.93
CA ILE A 310 -11.24 10.24 -28.52
C ILE A 310 -10.85 8.82 -28.95
N GLY A 311 -11.82 7.96 -29.28
CA GLY A 311 -11.51 6.63 -29.81
C GLY A 311 -12.73 5.76 -30.11
N GLN A 312 -12.55 4.82 -31.04
CA GLN A 312 -13.47 3.72 -31.28
C GLN A 312 -13.01 2.49 -30.50
N GLY A 313 -13.61 2.29 -29.34
CA GLY A 313 -13.25 1.25 -28.38
C GLY A 313 -12.23 1.72 -27.36
N ARG A 314 -12.05 0.90 -26.32
CA ARG A 314 -11.21 1.20 -25.16
C ARG A 314 -9.73 1.39 -25.52
N GLU A 315 -9.16 0.50 -26.34
CA GLU A 315 -7.74 0.57 -26.71
C GLU A 315 -7.40 1.80 -27.56
N ALA A 316 -8.31 2.20 -28.47
CA ALA A 316 -8.12 3.42 -29.25
C ALA A 316 -8.13 4.68 -28.37
N ALA A 317 -9.08 4.77 -27.42
CA ALA A 317 -9.14 5.87 -26.47
C ALA A 317 -7.91 5.90 -25.55
N LYS A 318 -7.46 4.72 -25.08
CA LYS A 318 -6.24 4.56 -24.28
C LYS A 318 -5.02 5.12 -25.02
N GLN A 319 -4.86 4.79 -26.29
CA GLN A 319 -3.75 5.26 -27.12
C GLN A 319 -3.84 6.77 -27.33
N HIS A 320 -5.01 7.32 -27.63
CA HIS A 320 -5.21 8.75 -27.81
C HIS A 320 -4.85 9.57 -26.55
N ILE A 321 -5.27 9.12 -25.37
CA ILE A 321 -4.91 9.74 -24.09
C ILE A 321 -3.40 9.66 -23.84
N LYS A 322 -2.77 8.52 -24.17
CA LYS A 322 -1.32 8.34 -24.03
C LYS A 322 -0.53 9.30 -24.93
N ASP A 323 -1.02 9.54 -26.14
CA ASP A 323 -0.39 10.43 -27.12
C ASP A 323 -0.69 11.91 -26.86
N THR A 324 -1.62 12.22 -25.95
CA THR A 324 -2.07 13.59 -25.65
C THR A 324 -1.94 13.89 -24.14
N PRO A 325 -0.73 14.28 -23.66
CA PRO A 325 -0.49 14.51 -22.22
C PRO A 325 -1.37 15.59 -21.59
N GLU A 326 -1.75 16.62 -22.34
CA GLU A 326 -2.65 17.68 -21.88
C GLU A 326 -4.01 17.13 -21.48
N LEU A 327 -4.58 16.26 -22.33
CA LEU A 327 -5.84 15.57 -22.05
C LEU A 327 -5.70 14.61 -20.86
N ALA A 328 -4.59 13.88 -20.76
CA ALA A 328 -4.36 12.97 -19.63
C ALA A 328 -4.33 13.72 -18.28
N ASN A 329 -3.66 14.88 -18.24
CA ASN A 329 -3.61 15.73 -17.05
C ASN A 329 -4.97 16.34 -16.71
N GLU A 330 -5.71 16.81 -17.72
CA GLU A 330 -7.07 17.33 -17.53
C GLU A 330 -8.01 16.27 -16.97
N LEU A 331 -8.01 15.06 -17.55
CA LEU A 331 -8.81 13.94 -17.06
C LEU A 331 -8.40 13.54 -15.65
N THR A 332 -7.10 13.51 -15.34
CA THR A 332 -6.59 13.21 -14.00
C THR A 332 -7.14 14.18 -12.96
N ALA A 333 -7.06 15.49 -13.23
CA ALA A 333 -7.55 16.52 -12.32
C ALA A 333 -9.07 16.40 -12.09
N LEU A 334 -9.85 16.24 -13.16
CA LEU A 334 -11.30 16.08 -13.09
C LEU A 334 -11.72 14.83 -12.32
N ILE A 335 -11.02 13.71 -12.54
CA ILE A 335 -11.28 12.46 -11.85
C ILE A 335 -10.99 12.62 -10.35
N MET A 336 -9.84 13.22 -9.98
CA MET A 336 -9.50 13.43 -8.56
C MET A 336 -10.49 14.36 -7.85
N GLU A 337 -11.07 15.33 -8.55
CA GLU A 337 -12.08 16.23 -8.00
C GLU A 337 -13.44 15.55 -7.81
N MET A 338 -13.87 14.73 -8.76
CA MET A 338 -15.22 14.12 -8.73
C MET A 338 -15.30 12.80 -7.98
N VAL A 339 -14.22 12.03 -7.91
CA VAL A 339 -14.24 10.68 -7.36
C VAL A 339 -13.82 10.70 -5.89
N HIS A 340 -14.78 10.40 -5.02
CA HIS A 340 -14.57 10.31 -3.58
C HIS A 340 -14.96 8.89 -3.10
N PRO A 341 -13.97 8.02 -2.87
CA PRO A 341 -14.22 6.62 -2.54
C PRO A 341 -15.01 6.48 -1.23
N LYS A 342 -16.02 5.61 -1.25
CA LYS A 342 -16.71 5.16 -0.03
C LYS A 342 -16.26 3.76 0.34
N ALA A 343 -16.44 3.41 1.61
CA ALA A 343 -16.13 2.06 2.08
C ALA A 343 -16.93 1.02 1.29
N GLY A 344 -16.25 0.00 0.76
CA GLY A 344 -16.89 -1.10 0.02
C GLY A 344 -17.23 -0.80 -1.45
N GLU A 345 -16.81 0.35 -1.99
CA GLU A 345 -17.10 0.74 -3.37
C GLU A 345 -16.05 0.20 -4.35
N SER A 346 -16.52 -0.29 -5.51
CA SER A 346 -15.66 -0.54 -6.67
C SER A 346 -15.56 0.73 -7.49
N LEU A 347 -14.33 1.22 -7.70
CA LEU A 347 -14.07 2.44 -8.46
C LEU A 347 -13.99 2.21 -9.97
N THR A 348 -13.72 0.97 -10.38
CA THR A 348 -13.67 0.58 -11.80
C THR A 348 -14.11 -0.86 -11.97
N GLY A 349 -14.80 -1.14 -13.07
CA GLY A 349 -15.35 -2.46 -13.37
C GLY A 349 -16.77 -2.62 -12.83
N GLU A 350 -17.60 -3.42 -13.52
CA GLU A 350 -18.99 -3.67 -13.10
C GLU A 350 -18.99 -4.26 -11.69
N SER A 351 -19.68 -3.58 -10.77
CA SER A 351 -19.89 -4.05 -9.41
C SER A 351 -20.58 -5.41 -9.44
N GLN A 352 -19.81 -6.49 -9.32
CA GLN A 352 -20.39 -7.75 -8.89
C GLN A 352 -20.70 -7.56 -7.42
N GLU A 353 -21.98 -7.43 -7.08
CA GLU A 353 -22.43 -7.63 -5.71
C GLU A 353 -21.81 -8.96 -5.23
N GLU A 354 -20.78 -8.88 -4.38
CA GLU A 354 -20.44 -10.00 -3.50
C GLU A 354 -21.72 -10.25 -2.71
N THR A 355 -22.47 -11.28 -3.10
CA THR A 355 -23.53 -11.83 -2.26
C THR A 355 -22.91 -12.03 -0.87
N PRO A 356 -23.50 -11.47 0.19
CA PRO A 356 -23.01 -11.72 1.53
C PRO A 356 -23.00 -13.23 1.72
N ASP A 357 -21.85 -13.76 2.12
CA ASP A 357 -21.73 -15.14 2.59
C ASP A 357 -22.91 -15.41 3.55
N PRO A 358 -23.80 -16.38 3.26
CA PRO A 358 -25.02 -16.62 4.04
C PRO A 358 -24.77 -17.16 5.46
N ALA A 359 -23.55 -16.98 6.00
CA ALA A 359 -23.14 -17.44 7.32
C ALA A 359 -22.59 -16.31 8.22
N LYS A 360 -23.28 -15.18 8.28
CA LYS A 360 -23.22 -14.29 9.46
C LYS A 360 -24.27 -14.69 10.50
#